data_AF-A0A2A4MVN1-F1
#
_entry.id   AF-A0A2A4MVN1-F1
#
_cell.length_a   1.000
_cell.length_b   1.000
_cell.length_c   1.000
_cell.angle_alpha   90.00
_cell.angle_beta   90.00
_cell.angle_gamma   90.00
#
_symmetry.space_group_name_H-M   'P 1'
#
loop_
_entity.id
_entity.type
_entity.pdbx_description
1 polymer ?
#
loop_
_entity_poly.entity_id
_entity_poly.type
_entity_poly.pdbx_seq_one_letter_code
_entity_poly.pdbx_strand_id
1 'polypeptide(L)'
;MLFLAGCSSFGKGIVQGLLDKSEEEDTRACQIWSKGFSGIDVSIDRKEGKTKVLMVHGVGHHLPGYSTILLEKLARELNLPVMESPYKELTLTDPDSPSKNLGNLRLNRLLSKDRSRELLFYELTWSSISQSEKEVLAYDNSGQYSFRRAKINDILKKFSNDAIADPLIYLGEKQEDIQKSVTESSCWMTAHGWSDFPSGAHKPCNAFTSAALANAEKDDQIIISHSLGSRITIDALQRVAMLINDKKIREDYPDLEKLHRVIQDREMTIFMLSNQLPLLQLGRSLPEVLNEHEKYCSAQGSHYSQRFANQTHIVAFSDPNDILSYAIPEGFKDKYLDSRMCTTVSNISLNIANVVDVFGVSDIANPIEAHLGYDHDARVVALIAHGLSNQNRAPVIEERCNWIELTH
;
A
#
# COMPACT_ATOMS: atom_id res chain seq x y z
N MET A 1 19.82 -57.62 -38.75
CA MET A 1 19.28 -56.25 -38.69
C MET A 1 18.13 -56.24 -37.70
N LEU A 2 18.38 -55.77 -36.47
CA LEU A 2 17.32 -55.49 -35.50
C LEU A 2 16.77 -54.09 -35.78
N PHE A 3 15.45 -53.99 -35.91
CA PHE A 3 14.73 -52.71 -36.02
C PHE A 3 14.74 -51.99 -34.66
N LEU A 4 15.29 -50.77 -34.65
CA LEU A 4 15.16 -49.81 -33.56
C LEU A 4 13.77 -49.15 -33.67
N ALA A 5 12.86 -49.56 -32.80
CA ALA A 5 11.66 -48.79 -32.45
C ALA A 5 11.83 -48.33 -31.00
N GLY A 6 11.91 -47.02 -30.77
CA GLY A 6 11.99 -46.48 -29.41
C GLY A 6 12.17 -44.97 -29.36
N CYS A 7 11.28 -44.33 -28.60
CA CYS A 7 11.36 -42.97 -28.05
C CYS A 7 10.88 -41.80 -28.94
N SER A 8 9.60 -41.77 -29.29
CA SER A 8 8.92 -40.51 -29.65
C SER A 8 7.62 -40.21 -28.88
N SER A 9 7.22 -41.03 -27.89
CA SER A 9 5.96 -40.81 -27.16
C SER A 9 6.08 -40.16 -25.78
N PHE A 10 7.29 -40.05 -25.20
CA PHE A 10 7.45 -39.53 -23.82
C PHE A 10 7.43 -37.99 -23.74
N GLY A 11 7.82 -37.30 -24.82
CA GLY A 11 7.88 -35.83 -24.86
C GLY A 11 6.53 -35.13 -25.06
N LYS A 12 5.54 -35.80 -25.67
CA LYS A 12 4.21 -35.22 -25.86
C LYS A 12 3.35 -35.29 -24.60
N GLY A 13 3.43 -36.36 -23.81
CA GLY A 13 2.62 -36.52 -22.60
C GLY A 13 2.98 -35.55 -21.47
N ILE A 14 4.26 -35.18 -21.34
CA ILE A 14 4.72 -34.23 -20.31
C ILE A 14 4.35 -32.79 -20.68
N VAL A 15 4.42 -32.44 -21.98
CA VAL A 15 4.02 -31.10 -22.46
C VAL A 15 2.51 -30.92 -22.44
N GLN A 16 1.74 -31.97 -22.77
CA GLN A 16 0.27 -31.95 -22.66
C GLN A 16 -0.17 -31.87 -21.19
N GLY A 17 0.42 -32.67 -20.28
CA GLY A 17 0.07 -32.62 -18.85
C GLY A 17 0.53 -31.36 -18.09
N LEU A 18 1.41 -30.54 -18.69
CA LEU A 18 1.76 -29.20 -18.19
C LEU A 18 0.86 -28.11 -18.79
N LEU A 19 0.36 -28.29 -20.02
CA LEU A 19 -0.64 -27.41 -20.64
C LEU A 19 -2.03 -27.63 -20.05
N ASP A 20 -2.40 -28.87 -19.71
CA ASP A 20 -3.70 -29.21 -19.11
C ASP A 20 -3.85 -28.69 -17.66
N LYS A 21 -2.76 -28.30 -16.99
CA LYS A 21 -2.80 -27.60 -15.68
C LYS A 21 -3.04 -26.09 -15.79
N SER A 22 -3.06 -25.54 -17.00
CA SER A 22 -3.31 -24.11 -17.22
C SER A 22 -4.80 -23.78 -17.41
N GLU A 23 -5.68 -24.78 -17.35
CA GLU A 23 -7.14 -24.66 -17.41
C GLU A 23 -7.83 -25.16 -16.13
N GLU A 24 -7.17 -25.14 -14.96
CA GLU A 24 -7.91 -25.27 -13.70
C GLU A 24 -8.75 -24.01 -13.52
N GLU A 25 -10.08 -24.17 -13.46
CA GLU A 25 -11.03 -23.10 -13.17
C GLU A 25 -10.61 -22.41 -11.87
N ASP A 26 -10.31 -21.11 -11.93
CA ASP A 26 -9.99 -20.35 -10.73
C ASP A 26 -11.26 -20.34 -9.83
N THR A 27 -11.19 -20.92 -8.64
CA THR A 27 -12.33 -21.01 -7.71
C THR A 27 -12.26 -19.98 -6.58
N ARG A 28 -11.22 -19.13 -6.56
CA ARG A 28 -10.98 -18.18 -5.47
C ARG A 28 -12.11 -17.17 -5.37
N ALA A 29 -12.70 -17.05 -4.18
CA ALA A 29 -13.80 -16.12 -3.93
C ALA A 29 -13.35 -14.65 -3.98
N CYS A 30 -14.29 -13.76 -4.29
CA CYS A 30 -14.13 -12.31 -4.17
C CYS A 30 -15.49 -11.68 -3.83
N GLN A 31 -15.55 -10.99 -2.68
CA GLN A 31 -16.72 -10.32 -2.13
C GLN A 31 -16.36 -8.88 -1.79
N ILE A 32 -17.18 -7.93 -2.22
CA ILE A 32 -16.90 -6.51 -2.04
C ILE A 32 -18.09 -5.85 -1.33
N TRP A 33 -17.82 -5.12 -0.25
CA TRP A 33 -18.79 -4.26 0.45
C TRP A 33 -18.33 -2.82 0.36
N SER A 34 -19.02 -2.04 -0.48
CA SER A 34 -18.58 -0.68 -0.79
C SER A 34 -19.74 0.18 -1.31
N LYS A 35 -19.60 1.50 -1.14
CA LYS A 35 -20.40 2.54 -1.81
C LYS A 35 -19.92 2.86 -3.23
N GLY A 36 -18.91 2.13 -3.71
CA GLY A 36 -18.12 2.51 -4.87
C GLY A 36 -16.91 3.34 -4.46
N PHE A 37 -15.85 3.25 -5.26
CA PHE A 37 -14.65 4.08 -5.19
C PHE A 37 -14.05 4.21 -6.59
N SER A 38 -13.30 5.29 -6.79
CA SER A 38 -12.60 5.54 -8.06
C SER A 38 -11.27 4.80 -8.11
N GLY A 39 -10.89 4.32 -9.30
CA GLY A 39 -9.55 3.81 -9.56
C GLY A 39 -8.54 4.91 -9.84
N ILE A 40 -7.28 4.51 -10.04
CA ILE A 40 -6.21 5.41 -10.48
C ILE A 40 -6.51 6.00 -11.87
N ASP A 41 -7.19 5.26 -12.74
CA ASP A 41 -7.54 5.68 -14.11
C ASP A 41 -8.31 7.02 -14.15
N VAL A 42 -9.26 7.21 -13.23
CA VAL A 42 -10.04 8.45 -13.10
C VAL A 42 -9.13 9.66 -12.89
N SER A 43 -8.03 9.48 -12.13
CA SER A 43 -7.05 10.54 -11.92
C SER A 43 -6.17 10.76 -13.15
N ILE A 44 -5.69 9.68 -13.79
CA ILE A 44 -4.80 9.75 -14.96
C ILE A 44 -5.48 10.45 -16.15
N ASP A 45 -6.80 10.27 -16.27
CA ASP A 45 -7.56 10.80 -17.40
C ASP A 45 -7.97 12.27 -17.20
N ARG A 46 -7.59 12.89 -16.07
CA ARG A 46 -7.80 14.33 -15.85
C ARG A 46 -6.91 15.16 -16.79
N LYS A 47 -7.44 16.30 -17.22
CA LYS A 47 -6.74 17.23 -18.13
C LYS A 47 -5.64 18.04 -17.44
N GLU A 48 -5.76 18.24 -16.14
CA GLU A 48 -4.85 19.05 -15.33
C GLU A 48 -4.31 18.24 -14.15
N GLY A 49 -3.09 18.58 -13.72
CA GLY A 49 -2.40 17.88 -12.64
C GLY A 49 -1.70 16.61 -13.07
N LYS A 50 -1.08 15.94 -12.09
CA LYS A 50 -0.41 14.65 -12.22
C LYS A 50 -1.03 13.63 -11.27
N THR A 51 -1.09 12.38 -11.69
CA THR A 51 -1.40 11.27 -10.79
C THR A 51 -0.13 10.76 -10.14
N LYS A 52 -0.10 10.76 -8.81
CA LYS A 52 1.04 10.29 -8.02
C LYS A 52 0.59 9.19 -7.05
N VAL A 53 1.31 8.08 -7.08
CA VAL A 53 1.07 6.93 -6.20
C VAL A 53 2.27 6.74 -5.29
N LEU A 54 2.04 6.63 -3.97
CA LEU A 54 3.04 6.22 -3.00
C LEU A 54 2.79 4.79 -2.56
N MET A 55 3.77 3.91 -2.73
CA MET A 55 3.78 2.55 -2.21
C MET A 55 4.53 2.49 -0.88
N VAL A 56 3.86 2.01 0.17
CA VAL A 56 4.41 1.83 1.52
C VAL A 56 4.39 0.34 1.88
N HIS A 57 5.56 -0.29 1.97
CA HIS A 57 5.64 -1.70 2.38
C HIS A 57 5.31 -1.90 3.86
N GLY A 58 4.99 -3.15 4.19
CA GLY A 58 4.82 -3.63 5.56
C GLY A 58 6.04 -4.38 6.06
N VAL A 59 5.79 -5.48 6.75
CA VAL A 59 6.81 -6.29 7.41
C VAL A 59 7.83 -6.90 6.45
N GLY A 60 8.99 -7.27 7.01
CA GLY A 60 10.08 -7.93 6.33
C GLY A 60 11.16 -6.96 5.85
N HIS A 61 12.31 -7.53 5.49
CA HIS A 61 13.37 -6.79 4.84
C HIS A 61 13.06 -6.56 3.35
N HIS A 62 12.98 -5.31 2.93
CA HIS A 62 12.78 -4.92 1.53
C HIS A 62 13.99 -4.18 0.98
N LEU A 63 14.27 -4.43 -0.30
CA LEU A 63 15.24 -3.66 -1.09
C LEU A 63 14.47 -2.75 -2.07
N PRO A 64 15.00 -1.57 -2.42
CA PRO A 64 14.39 -0.74 -3.45
C PRO A 64 14.18 -1.53 -4.75
N GLY A 65 12.95 -1.50 -5.26
CA GLY A 65 12.45 -2.29 -6.39
C GLY A 65 11.48 -3.41 -5.98
N TYR A 66 11.18 -3.60 -4.70
CA TYR A 66 10.28 -4.65 -4.22
C TYR A 66 8.87 -4.57 -4.84
N SER A 67 8.41 -3.38 -5.24
CA SER A 67 7.08 -3.15 -5.81
C SER A 67 6.99 -3.30 -7.32
N THR A 68 8.08 -3.72 -7.99
CA THR A 68 8.17 -3.78 -9.46
C THR A 68 7.04 -4.62 -10.08
N ILE A 69 6.64 -5.72 -9.43
CA ILE A 69 5.56 -6.59 -9.94
C ILE A 69 4.23 -5.84 -9.98
N LEU A 70 3.87 -5.15 -8.90
CA LEU A 70 2.69 -4.30 -8.84
C LEU A 70 2.76 -3.18 -9.89
N LEU A 71 3.90 -2.50 -9.98
CA LEU A 71 4.14 -1.41 -10.93
C LEU A 71 3.92 -1.86 -12.38
N GLU A 72 4.50 -2.99 -12.78
CA GLU A 72 4.36 -3.52 -14.15
C GLU A 72 2.94 -3.99 -14.45
N LYS A 73 2.24 -4.58 -13.47
CA LYS A 73 0.85 -4.99 -13.63
C LYS A 73 -0.07 -3.77 -13.75
N LEU A 74 0.11 -2.75 -12.92
CA LEU A 74 -0.59 -1.47 -13.04
C LEU A 74 -0.31 -0.80 -14.39
N ALA A 75 0.94 -0.81 -14.86
CA ALA A 75 1.30 -0.26 -16.17
C ALA A 75 0.53 -0.95 -17.31
N ARG A 76 0.35 -2.28 -17.23
CA ARG A 76 -0.44 -3.04 -18.21
C ARG A 76 -1.93 -2.72 -18.10
N GLU A 77 -2.48 -2.80 -16.90
CA GLU A 77 -3.90 -2.58 -16.62
C GLU A 77 -4.35 -1.17 -17.02
N LEU A 78 -3.53 -0.15 -16.70
CA LEU A 78 -3.78 1.24 -17.05
C LEU A 78 -3.35 1.62 -18.48
N ASN A 79 -2.83 0.68 -19.28
CA ASN A 79 -2.32 0.94 -20.63
C ASN A 79 -1.26 2.07 -20.69
N LEU A 80 -0.26 1.99 -19.81
CA LEU A 80 0.91 2.86 -19.74
C LEU A 80 2.18 2.07 -20.08
N PRO A 81 2.36 1.60 -21.33
CA PRO A 81 3.40 0.64 -21.68
C PRO A 81 4.81 1.22 -21.75
N VAL A 82 5.00 2.52 -21.49
CA VAL A 82 6.32 3.15 -21.55
C VAL A 82 6.78 3.61 -20.17
N MET A 83 7.89 3.05 -19.70
CA MET A 83 8.57 3.48 -18.49
C MET A 83 9.79 4.34 -18.85
N GLU A 84 9.94 5.50 -18.20
CA GLU A 84 11.15 6.32 -18.38
C GLU A 84 12.33 5.72 -17.60
N SER A 85 13.52 5.74 -18.22
CA SER A 85 14.75 5.16 -17.68
C SER A 85 15.91 6.16 -17.74
N PRO A 86 16.79 6.22 -16.71
CA PRO A 86 16.72 5.43 -15.47
C PRO A 86 15.59 5.91 -14.55
N TYR A 87 15.22 5.07 -13.56
CA TYR A 87 14.44 5.53 -12.41
C TYR A 87 15.21 6.63 -11.66
N LYS A 88 14.51 7.40 -10.83
CA LYS A 88 15.12 8.37 -9.93
C LYS A 88 15.02 7.88 -8.50
N GLU A 89 15.97 8.24 -7.64
CA GLU A 89 15.91 7.87 -6.23
C GLU A 89 16.63 8.88 -5.36
N LEU A 90 16.24 8.98 -4.09
CA LEU A 90 16.92 9.79 -3.09
C LEU A 90 16.89 9.11 -1.73
N THR A 91 17.77 9.54 -0.83
CA THR A 91 17.77 9.12 0.57
C THR A 91 16.99 10.11 1.41
N LEU A 92 16.01 9.60 2.15
CA LEU A 92 15.21 10.39 3.09
C LEU A 92 16.01 10.63 4.36
N THR A 93 15.90 11.84 4.91
CA THR A 93 16.61 12.21 6.14
C THR A 93 15.70 12.96 7.08
N ASP A 94 15.96 12.85 8.38
CA ASP A 94 15.18 13.58 9.39
C ASP A 94 15.42 15.11 9.27
N PRO A 95 14.36 15.94 9.16
CA PRO A 95 14.51 17.40 9.18
C PRO A 95 15.24 17.93 10.42
N ASP A 96 15.05 17.30 11.57
CA ASP A 96 15.68 17.67 12.85
C ASP A 96 17.11 17.10 12.98
N SER A 97 17.43 16.08 12.18
CA SER A 97 18.74 15.42 12.17
C SER A 97 19.10 14.94 10.75
N PRO A 98 19.60 15.84 9.87
CA PRO A 98 19.81 15.51 8.46
C PRO A 98 20.79 14.37 8.18
N SER A 99 21.58 13.94 9.17
CA SER A 99 22.44 12.74 9.07
C SER A 99 21.69 11.42 9.31
N LYS A 100 20.49 11.48 9.90
CA LYS A 100 19.69 10.31 10.23
C LYS A 100 18.96 9.82 8.99
N ASN A 101 19.32 8.63 8.53
CA ASN A 101 18.70 7.99 7.38
C ASN A 101 17.30 7.46 7.73
N LEU A 102 16.28 7.93 7.02
CA LEU A 102 14.88 7.52 7.15
C LEU A 102 14.44 6.56 6.03
N GLY A 103 15.34 6.12 5.15
CA GLY A 103 15.06 5.17 4.09
C GLY A 103 15.35 5.72 2.69
N ASN A 104 14.86 5.00 1.70
CA ASN A 104 15.00 5.33 0.28
C ASN A 104 13.63 5.61 -0.34
N LEU A 105 13.57 6.65 -1.18
CA LEU A 105 12.41 6.94 -2.00
C LEU A 105 12.81 6.80 -3.47
N ARG A 106 12.23 5.82 -4.16
CA ARG A 106 12.42 5.60 -5.59
C ARG A 106 11.21 6.13 -6.36
N LEU A 107 11.45 6.80 -7.48
CA LEU A 107 10.45 7.33 -8.38
C LEU A 107 10.58 6.68 -9.76
N ASN A 108 9.49 6.07 -10.21
CA ASN A 108 9.30 5.59 -11.58
C ASN A 108 8.25 6.45 -12.30
N ARG A 109 8.40 6.58 -13.62
CA ARG A 109 7.45 7.32 -14.47
C ARG A 109 6.91 6.40 -15.56
N LEU A 110 5.60 6.19 -15.55
CA LEU A 110 4.86 5.43 -16.54
C LEU A 110 4.07 6.37 -17.46
N LEU A 111 4.03 6.03 -18.75
CA LEU A 111 3.48 6.87 -19.80
C LEU A 111 2.72 6.02 -20.82
N SER A 112 1.64 6.58 -21.37
CA SER A 112 1.02 6.04 -22.58
C SER A 112 1.95 6.18 -23.80
N LYS A 113 1.71 5.43 -24.88
CA LYS A 113 2.55 5.47 -26.10
C LYS A 113 2.62 6.87 -26.73
N ASP A 114 1.50 7.58 -26.73
CA ASP A 114 1.34 8.94 -27.25
C ASP A 114 1.75 10.02 -26.23
N ARG A 115 2.16 9.63 -25.01
CA ARG A 115 2.57 10.51 -23.91
C ARG A 115 1.47 11.44 -23.38
N SER A 116 0.20 11.14 -23.68
CA SER A 116 -0.94 11.91 -23.19
C SER A 116 -1.32 11.59 -21.74
N ARG A 117 -1.00 10.38 -21.27
CA ARG A 117 -1.29 9.89 -19.92
C ARG A 117 -0.01 9.60 -19.16
N GLU A 118 0.01 9.90 -17.87
CA GLU A 118 1.19 9.80 -17.02
C GLU A 118 0.82 9.34 -15.61
N LEU A 119 1.64 8.44 -15.06
CA LEU A 119 1.60 8.05 -13.65
C LEU A 119 3.01 8.15 -13.06
N LEU A 120 3.14 8.87 -11.95
CA LEU A 120 4.35 8.91 -11.14
C LEU A 120 4.20 7.93 -9.96
N PHE A 121 5.08 6.94 -9.88
CA PHE A 121 5.02 5.90 -8.87
C PHE A 121 6.23 6.01 -7.94
N TYR A 122 5.96 6.41 -6.70
CA TYR A 122 6.90 6.54 -5.60
C TYR A 122 6.89 5.25 -4.78
N GLU A 123 8.06 4.67 -4.52
CA GLU A 123 8.25 3.48 -3.70
C GLU A 123 9.11 3.86 -2.50
N LEU A 124 8.55 3.71 -1.29
CA LEU A 124 9.26 3.92 -0.05
C LEU A 124 9.86 2.61 0.45
N THR A 125 11.16 2.61 0.74
CA THR A 125 11.85 1.53 1.47
C THR A 125 12.36 2.04 2.81
N TRP A 126 11.70 1.65 3.91
CA TRP A 126 12.04 2.07 5.28
C TRP A 126 12.78 0.99 6.08
N SER A 127 13.01 -0.21 5.52
CA SER A 127 13.63 -1.36 6.21
C SER A 127 14.97 -1.06 6.89
N SER A 128 15.73 -0.04 6.43
CA SER A 128 16.98 0.38 7.09
C SER A 128 16.79 0.85 8.53
N ILE A 129 15.59 1.31 8.90
CA ILE A 129 15.29 1.79 10.26
C ILE A 129 15.18 0.62 11.25
N SER A 130 14.57 -0.50 10.86
CA SER A 130 14.35 -1.66 11.74
C SER A 130 15.46 -2.70 11.67
N GLN A 131 16.31 -2.67 10.63
CA GLN A 131 17.28 -3.74 10.37
C GLN A 131 18.22 -4.01 11.54
N SER A 132 18.76 -2.98 12.19
CA SER A 132 19.71 -3.16 13.31
C SER A 132 19.06 -3.81 14.54
N GLU A 133 17.77 -3.53 14.79
CA GLU A 133 17.03 -4.13 15.91
C GLU A 133 16.82 -5.64 15.68
N LYS A 134 16.63 -6.05 14.41
CA LYS A 134 16.46 -7.47 14.05
C LYS A 134 17.73 -8.30 14.22
N GLU A 135 18.91 -7.69 14.29
CA GLU A 135 20.18 -8.40 14.47
C GLU A 135 20.23 -9.20 15.78
N VAL A 136 19.46 -8.78 16.79
CA VAL A 136 19.29 -9.52 18.05
C VAL A 136 18.73 -10.92 17.82
N LEU A 137 17.98 -11.16 16.74
CA LEU A 137 17.43 -12.47 16.36
C LEU A 137 18.31 -13.24 15.36
N ALA A 138 19.40 -12.65 14.86
CA ALA A 138 20.24 -13.27 13.83
C ALA A 138 20.88 -14.59 14.29
N TYR A 139 21.13 -14.76 15.61
CA TYR A 139 21.64 -16.01 16.17
C TYR A 139 20.73 -17.21 15.89
N ASP A 140 19.43 -16.99 15.70
CA ASP A 140 18.43 -18.04 15.50
C ASP A 140 18.29 -18.45 14.02
N ASN A 141 18.78 -17.63 13.10
CA ASN A 141 18.68 -17.85 11.64
C ASN A 141 19.76 -18.80 11.09
N SER A 142 20.79 -19.15 11.88
CA SER A 142 21.92 -19.95 11.43
C SER A 142 22.52 -20.81 12.55
N GLY A 143 23.60 -21.53 12.26
CA GLY A 143 24.45 -22.16 13.27
C GLY A 143 23.73 -23.23 14.08
N GLN A 144 23.50 -22.98 15.37
CA GLN A 144 23.09 -24.00 16.35
C GLN A 144 21.63 -24.47 16.22
N TYR A 145 20.76 -23.66 15.62
CA TYR A 145 19.31 -23.89 15.64
C TYR A 145 18.73 -24.27 14.27
N SER A 146 19.12 -23.56 13.19
CA SER A 146 18.50 -23.73 11.87
C SER A 146 18.62 -25.16 11.30
N PHE A 147 19.81 -25.80 11.39
CA PHE A 147 20.00 -27.16 10.86
C PHE A 147 19.21 -28.26 11.60
N ARG A 148 18.71 -27.96 12.80
CA ARG A 148 17.93 -28.91 13.61
C ARG A 148 16.43 -28.82 13.31
N ARG A 149 15.98 -27.78 12.61
CA ARG A 149 14.57 -27.60 12.27
C ARG A 149 14.20 -28.42 11.04
N ALA A 150 12.97 -28.94 11.04
CA ALA A 150 12.35 -29.39 9.81
C ALA A 150 12.28 -28.22 8.81
N LYS A 151 12.39 -28.52 7.51
CA LYS A 151 12.52 -27.49 6.45
C LYS A 151 11.43 -26.41 6.51
N ILE A 152 10.17 -26.82 6.67
CA ILE A 152 9.03 -25.90 6.72
C ILE A 152 9.10 -25.02 7.97
N ASN A 153 9.42 -25.61 9.14
CA ASN A 153 9.58 -24.86 10.38
C ASN A 153 10.74 -23.86 10.31
N ASP A 154 11.83 -24.19 9.63
CA ASP A 154 12.95 -23.27 9.43
C ASP A 154 12.55 -22.06 8.58
N ILE A 155 11.80 -22.29 7.51
CA ILE A 155 11.24 -21.21 6.66
C ILE A 155 10.32 -20.31 7.49
N LEU A 156 9.34 -20.89 8.20
CA LEU A 156 8.42 -20.13 9.04
C LEU A 156 9.13 -19.35 10.14
N LYS A 157 10.19 -19.93 10.71
CA LYS A 157 10.95 -19.28 11.77
C LYS A 157 11.77 -18.10 11.25
N LYS A 158 12.41 -18.25 10.09
CA LYS A 158 13.12 -17.13 9.43
C LYS A 158 12.16 -16.01 9.04
N PHE A 159 10.98 -16.37 8.49
CA PHE A 159 9.91 -15.41 8.24
C PHE A 159 9.49 -14.70 9.53
N SER A 160 9.26 -15.44 10.63
CA SER A 160 8.91 -14.84 11.92
C SER A 160 9.99 -13.89 12.44
N ASN A 161 11.26 -14.27 12.38
CA ASN A 161 12.36 -13.44 12.88
C ASN A 161 12.55 -12.16 12.07
N ASP A 162 12.22 -12.18 10.76
CA ASP A 162 12.28 -10.99 9.91
C ASP A 162 10.99 -10.16 9.96
N ALA A 163 9.85 -10.78 9.62
CA ALA A 163 8.59 -10.07 9.43
C ALA A 163 7.84 -9.79 10.75
N ILE A 164 7.70 -10.76 11.64
CA ILE A 164 6.91 -10.59 12.88
C ILE A 164 7.65 -9.67 13.88
N ALA A 165 8.96 -9.48 13.73
CA ALA A 165 9.71 -8.53 14.52
C ALA A 165 9.34 -7.06 14.23
N ASP A 166 8.95 -6.72 13.00
CA ASP A 166 8.68 -5.33 12.62
C ASP A 166 7.53 -4.68 13.39
N PRO A 167 6.37 -5.32 13.61
CA PRO A 167 5.32 -4.75 14.46
C PRO A 167 5.79 -4.48 15.89
N LEU A 168 6.66 -5.32 16.46
CA LEU A 168 7.21 -5.10 17.80
C LEU A 168 8.16 -3.90 17.83
N ILE A 169 9.03 -3.80 16.83
CA ILE A 169 9.95 -2.66 16.66
C ILE A 169 9.17 -1.37 16.44
N TYR A 170 8.10 -1.42 15.64
CA TYR A 170 7.23 -0.28 15.36
C TYR A 170 6.41 0.17 16.57
N LEU A 171 6.09 -0.72 17.52
CA LEU A 171 5.47 -0.34 18.79
C LEU A 171 6.47 0.23 19.81
N GLY A 172 7.78 0.16 19.51
CA GLY A 172 8.86 0.67 20.35
C GLY A 172 9.43 2.00 19.85
N GLU A 173 10.71 2.23 20.13
CA GLU A 173 11.40 3.51 19.89
C GLU A 173 11.49 3.90 18.41
N LYS A 174 11.37 2.95 17.47
CA LYS A 174 11.46 3.22 16.03
C LYS A 174 10.16 3.71 15.40
N GLN A 175 9.07 3.74 16.19
CA GLN A 175 7.77 4.18 15.72
C GLN A 175 7.84 5.54 15.01
N GLU A 176 8.49 6.51 15.65
CA GLU A 176 8.55 7.89 15.16
C GLU A 176 9.32 7.99 13.85
N ASP A 177 10.44 7.27 13.74
CA ASP A 177 11.31 7.28 12.57
C ASP A 177 10.62 6.69 11.35
N ILE A 178 9.90 5.57 11.54
CA ILE A 178 9.15 4.91 10.48
C ILE A 178 7.99 5.81 10.03
N GLN A 179 7.30 6.52 10.94
CA GLN A 179 6.29 7.51 10.56
C GLN A 179 6.90 8.69 9.81
N LYS A 180 8.04 9.23 10.28
CA LYS A 180 8.76 10.32 9.59
C LYS A 180 9.16 9.89 8.16
N SER A 181 9.54 8.63 7.94
CA SER A 181 9.82 8.08 6.61
C SER A 181 8.63 8.21 5.64
N VAL A 182 7.41 7.87 6.10
CA VAL A 182 6.19 8.02 5.29
C VAL A 182 5.83 9.49 5.09
N THR A 183 5.94 10.32 6.13
CA THR A 183 5.66 11.77 6.01
C THR A 183 6.63 12.46 5.06
N GLU A 184 7.93 12.17 5.13
CA GLU A 184 8.93 12.71 4.20
C GLU A 184 8.68 12.22 2.77
N SER A 185 8.32 10.95 2.58
CA SER A 185 7.95 10.42 1.27
C SER A 185 6.74 11.14 0.67
N SER A 186 5.73 11.39 1.51
CA SER A 186 4.50 12.10 1.12
C SER A 186 4.80 13.58 0.81
N CYS A 187 5.74 14.19 1.55
CA CYS A 187 6.23 15.52 1.26
C CYS A 187 6.92 15.58 -0.12
N TRP A 188 7.82 14.64 -0.43
CA TRP A 188 8.49 14.58 -1.73
C TRP A 188 7.52 14.35 -2.89
N MET A 189 6.53 13.47 -2.69
CA MET A 189 5.44 13.25 -3.64
C MET A 189 4.63 14.54 -3.87
N THR A 190 4.39 15.32 -2.81
CA THR A 190 3.68 16.59 -2.90
C THR A 190 4.51 17.65 -3.62
N ALA A 191 5.77 17.80 -3.23
CA ALA A 191 6.59 18.93 -3.62
C ALA A 191 7.13 18.84 -5.06
N HIS A 192 7.37 17.63 -5.58
CA HIS A 192 8.10 17.45 -6.84
C HIS A 192 7.39 16.52 -7.81
N GLY A 193 7.62 16.74 -9.11
CA GLY A 193 7.25 15.82 -10.19
C GLY A 193 8.50 15.15 -10.77
N TRP A 194 8.35 14.51 -11.93
CA TRP A 194 9.48 13.83 -12.56
C TRP A 194 10.64 14.77 -12.90
N SER A 195 10.38 15.93 -13.52
CA SER A 195 11.42 16.81 -14.07
C SER A 195 12.34 17.42 -13.03
N ASP A 196 11.83 17.70 -11.84
CA ASP A 196 12.49 18.44 -10.76
C ASP A 196 12.82 17.58 -9.54
N PHE A 197 12.52 16.27 -9.58
CA PHE A 197 12.91 15.34 -8.54
C PHE A 197 14.45 15.27 -8.38
N PRO A 198 15.00 15.52 -7.17
CA PRO A 198 16.44 15.63 -6.95
C PRO A 198 17.09 14.25 -6.77
N SER A 199 17.21 13.51 -7.86
CA SER A 199 17.82 12.17 -7.86
C SER A 199 19.25 12.20 -7.32
N GLY A 200 19.60 11.25 -6.46
CA GLY A 200 20.88 11.14 -5.77
C GLY A 200 21.03 12.04 -4.53
N ALA A 201 20.01 12.83 -4.18
CA ALA A 201 20.09 13.71 -3.02
C ALA A 201 19.96 12.96 -1.68
N HIS A 202 20.51 13.59 -0.63
CA HIS A 202 20.42 13.17 0.76
C HIS A 202 20.03 14.39 1.60
N LYS A 203 18.73 14.66 1.71
CA LYS A 203 18.22 15.87 2.36
C LYS A 203 16.73 15.73 2.72
N PRO A 204 16.24 16.49 3.71
CA PRO A 204 14.82 16.53 4.02
C PRO A 204 14.04 17.25 2.93
N CYS A 205 12.76 16.96 2.86
CA CYS A 205 11.82 17.64 1.97
C CYS A 205 11.45 19.04 2.47
N ASN A 206 11.08 19.94 1.55
CA ASN A 206 10.44 21.20 1.89
C ASN A 206 9.14 21.38 1.10
N ALA A 207 8.00 21.12 1.77
CA ALA A 207 6.66 21.22 1.17
C ALA A 207 6.12 22.67 1.07
N PHE A 208 6.83 23.66 1.61
CA PHE A 208 6.32 25.02 1.78
C PHE A 208 6.72 25.98 0.65
N THR A 209 7.36 25.47 -0.40
CA THR A 209 7.68 26.28 -1.58
C THR A 209 6.43 26.59 -2.40
N SER A 210 6.40 27.71 -3.12
CA SER A 210 5.27 28.04 -4.00
C SER A 210 5.02 26.99 -5.08
N ALA A 211 6.07 26.31 -5.55
CA ALA A 211 5.95 25.20 -6.50
C ALA A 211 5.30 23.98 -5.84
N ALA A 212 5.71 23.64 -4.61
CA ALA A 212 5.12 22.53 -3.86
C ALA A 212 3.63 22.76 -3.59
N LEU A 213 3.22 23.98 -3.20
CA LEU A 213 1.82 24.33 -3.00
C LEU A 213 1.01 24.23 -4.32
N ALA A 214 1.56 24.73 -5.43
CA ALA A 214 0.89 24.64 -6.73
C ALA A 214 0.74 23.20 -7.23
N ASN A 215 1.73 22.33 -6.96
CA ASN A 215 1.64 20.90 -7.23
C ASN A 215 0.58 20.27 -6.32
N ALA A 216 0.59 20.60 -5.02
CA ALA A 216 -0.37 20.12 -4.05
C ALA A 216 -1.82 20.52 -4.36
N GLU A 217 -2.07 21.59 -5.12
CA GLU A 217 -3.40 22.06 -5.56
C GLU A 217 -3.93 21.32 -6.80
N LYS A 218 -3.04 20.80 -7.65
CA LYS A 218 -3.42 20.20 -8.94
C LYS A 218 -3.26 18.69 -8.99
N ASP A 219 -2.23 18.16 -8.35
CA ASP A 219 -1.84 16.76 -8.45
C ASP A 219 -2.69 15.88 -7.53
N ASP A 220 -3.09 14.71 -8.01
CA ASP A 220 -3.76 13.72 -7.18
C ASP A 220 -2.74 12.81 -6.50
N GLN A 221 -3.05 12.44 -5.26
CA GLN A 221 -2.18 11.61 -4.44
C GLN A 221 -2.95 10.38 -3.96
N ILE A 222 -2.42 9.22 -4.28
CA ILE A 222 -2.98 7.92 -3.95
C ILE A 222 -1.92 7.15 -3.17
N ILE A 223 -2.32 6.44 -2.13
CA ILE A 223 -1.39 5.60 -1.36
C ILE A 223 -1.79 4.14 -1.53
N ILE A 224 -0.80 3.29 -1.81
CA ILE A 224 -0.93 1.85 -1.71
C ILE A 224 -0.06 1.42 -0.53
N SER A 225 -0.63 0.65 0.38
CA SER A 225 0.09 0.12 1.53
C SER A 225 -0.06 -1.39 1.59
N HIS A 226 0.92 -2.07 2.17
CA HIS A 226 0.87 -3.52 2.37
C HIS A 226 1.08 -3.88 3.84
N SER A 227 0.29 -4.80 4.39
CA SER A 227 0.50 -5.36 5.74
C SER A 227 0.66 -4.25 6.81
N LEU A 228 1.72 -4.27 7.63
CA LEU A 228 2.05 -3.24 8.62
C LEU A 228 2.05 -1.80 8.05
N GLY A 229 2.31 -1.63 6.75
CA GLY A 229 2.24 -0.36 6.06
C GLY A 229 0.89 0.33 6.19
N SER A 230 -0.21 -0.40 6.38
CA SER A 230 -1.54 0.20 6.57
C SER A 230 -1.61 1.03 7.85
N ARG A 231 -1.10 0.51 8.97
CA ARG A 231 -1.04 1.22 10.25
C ARG A 231 -0.02 2.35 10.22
N ILE A 232 1.16 2.12 9.64
CA ILE A 232 2.19 3.17 9.50
C ILE A 232 1.62 4.37 8.73
N THR A 233 0.94 4.11 7.60
CA THR A 233 0.34 5.15 6.76
C THR A 233 -0.68 5.96 7.55
N ILE A 234 -1.61 5.29 8.23
CA ILE A 234 -2.64 5.99 9.02
C ILE A 234 -2.04 6.77 10.19
N ASP A 235 -1.05 6.22 10.90
CA ASP A 235 -0.35 6.95 11.96
C ASP A 235 0.35 8.20 11.42
N ALA A 236 1.05 8.10 10.29
CA ALA A 236 1.74 9.24 9.68
C ALA A 236 0.75 10.34 9.29
N LEU A 237 -0.37 9.99 8.65
CA LEU A 237 -1.41 10.96 8.28
C LEU A 237 -2.10 11.58 9.50
N GLN A 238 -2.42 10.80 10.52
CA GLN A 238 -2.99 11.32 11.78
C GLN A 238 -2.01 12.26 12.48
N ARG A 239 -0.71 11.95 12.46
CA ARG A 239 0.32 12.85 12.99
C ARG A 239 0.36 14.16 12.22
N VAL A 240 0.27 14.14 10.89
CA VAL A 240 0.16 15.37 10.10
C VAL A 240 -1.12 16.13 10.46
N ALA A 241 -2.27 15.45 10.57
CA ALA A 241 -3.54 16.06 10.99
C ALA A 241 -3.46 16.73 12.38
N MET A 242 -2.70 16.16 13.30
CA MET A 242 -2.40 16.78 14.59
C MET A 242 -1.52 18.02 14.42
N LEU A 243 -0.40 17.91 13.69
CA LEU A 243 0.58 18.99 13.53
C LEU A 243 0.01 20.21 12.81
N ILE A 244 -0.82 20.04 11.77
CA ILE A 244 -1.44 21.17 11.05
C ILE A 244 -2.47 21.93 11.89
N ASN A 245 -3.01 21.29 12.93
CA ASN A 245 -3.95 21.90 13.86
C ASN A 245 -3.26 22.41 15.15
N ASP A 246 -1.96 22.14 15.34
CA ASP A 246 -1.21 22.63 16.48
C ASP A 246 -0.92 24.13 16.33
N LYS A 247 -1.36 24.91 17.33
CA LYS A 247 -1.24 26.37 17.31
C LYS A 247 0.22 26.84 17.26
N LYS A 248 1.10 26.20 18.04
CA LYS A 248 2.51 26.59 18.13
C LYS A 248 3.23 26.29 16.82
N ILE A 249 2.98 25.11 16.24
CA ILE A 249 3.56 24.74 14.93
C ILE A 249 3.10 25.71 13.84
N ARG A 250 1.82 26.12 13.82
CA ARG A 250 1.32 27.11 12.85
C ARG A 250 1.96 28.50 12.99
N GLU A 251 2.35 28.89 14.20
CA GLU A 251 3.07 30.15 14.44
C GLU A 251 4.50 30.07 13.89
N ASP A 252 5.16 28.92 14.02
CA ASP A 252 6.53 28.69 13.52
C ASP A 252 6.57 28.50 11.98
N TYR A 253 5.49 27.99 11.38
CA TYR A 253 5.38 27.71 9.94
C TYR A 253 4.17 28.41 9.31
N PRO A 254 4.28 29.70 8.93
CA PRO A 254 3.14 30.48 8.43
C PRO A 254 2.54 29.95 7.12
N ASP A 255 3.34 29.26 6.29
CA ASP A 255 2.86 28.61 5.05
C ASP A 255 2.14 27.27 5.30
N LEU A 256 2.15 26.75 6.53
CA LEU A 256 1.42 25.54 6.91
C LEU A 256 -0.09 25.70 6.73
N GLU A 257 -0.63 26.88 6.99
CA GLU A 257 -2.05 27.19 6.77
C GLU A 257 -2.43 27.10 5.30
N LYS A 258 -1.54 27.50 4.38
CA LYS A 258 -1.79 27.37 2.93
C LYS A 258 -1.82 25.91 2.54
N LEU A 259 -0.82 25.14 2.97
CA LEU A 259 -0.76 23.70 2.73
C LEU A 259 -1.99 22.99 3.33
N HIS A 260 -2.41 23.38 4.54
CA HIS A 260 -3.57 22.82 5.21
C HIS A 260 -4.85 23.02 4.39
N ARG A 261 -5.10 24.22 3.87
CA ARG A 261 -6.26 24.48 3.01
C ARG A 261 -6.26 23.63 1.76
N VAL A 262 -5.08 23.47 1.14
CA VAL A 262 -4.93 22.62 -0.04
C VAL A 262 -5.27 21.16 0.29
N ILE A 263 -4.76 20.61 1.39
CA ILE A 263 -5.05 19.23 1.81
C ILE A 263 -6.53 19.09 2.23
N GLN A 264 -7.12 20.10 2.88
CA GLN A 264 -8.49 20.09 3.35
C GLN A 264 -9.54 19.87 2.27
N ASP A 265 -9.26 20.29 1.04
CA ASP A 265 -10.17 20.14 -0.08
C ASP A 265 -9.90 18.85 -0.88
N ARG A 266 -8.95 18.02 -0.45
CA ARG A 266 -8.58 16.77 -1.13
C ARG A 266 -9.45 15.60 -0.73
N GLU A 267 -9.70 14.75 -1.72
CA GLU A 267 -10.09 13.37 -1.53
C GLU A 267 -8.85 12.50 -1.69
N MET A 268 -8.52 11.72 -0.65
CA MET A 268 -7.38 10.81 -0.65
C MET A 268 -7.88 9.38 -0.68
N THR A 269 -7.26 8.53 -1.50
CA THR A 269 -7.55 7.09 -1.52
C THR A 269 -6.34 6.31 -1.06
N ILE A 270 -6.58 5.39 -0.11
CA ILE A 270 -5.57 4.49 0.45
C ILE A 270 -6.00 3.06 0.17
N PHE A 271 -5.31 2.38 -0.74
CA PHE A 271 -5.47 0.96 -1.00
C PHE A 271 -4.60 0.18 0.00
N MET A 272 -5.22 -0.62 0.86
CA MET A 272 -4.54 -1.38 1.92
C MET A 272 -4.55 -2.87 1.56
N LEU A 273 -3.46 -3.33 0.96
CA LEU A 273 -3.21 -4.74 0.67
C LEU A 273 -2.87 -5.46 1.97
N SER A 274 -3.47 -6.63 2.20
CA SER A 274 -3.32 -7.34 3.49
C SER A 274 -3.58 -6.40 4.69
N ASN A 275 -4.75 -5.76 4.74
CA ASN A 275 -5.02 -4.74 5.77
C ASN A 275 -4.88 -5.29 7.21
N GLN A 276 -4.04 -4.65 8.04
CA GLN A 276 -3.82 -5.04 9.44
C GLN A 276 -4.34 -4.04 10.47
N LEU A 277 -5.14 -3.04 10.07
CA LEU A 277 -5.56 -1.96 10.98
C LEU A 277 -6.22 -2.46 12.27
N PRO A 278 -7.19 -3.40 12.25
CA PRO A 278 -7.79 -3.92 13.47
C PRO A 278 -6.80 -4.61 14.42
N LEU A 279 -5.91 -5.46 13.88
CA LEU A 279 -4.90 -6.17 14.67
C LEU A 279 -3.93 -5.19 15.32
N LEU A 280 -3.42 -4.23 14.54
CA LEU A 280 -2.39 -3.30 14.99
C LEU A 280 -2.95 -2.15 15.84
N GLN A 281 -4.27 -2.08 16.03
CA GLN A 281 -4.90 -1.17 16.99
C GLN A 281 -4.82 -1.68 18.44
N LEU A 282 -4.58 -2.98 18.64
CA LEU A 282 -4.53 -3.59 19.96
C LEU A 282 -3.42 -2.96 20.82
N GLY A 283 -3.75 -2.60 22.06
CA GLY A 283 -2.81 -2.06 23.04
C GLY A 283 -2.39 -0.60 22.83
N ARG A 284 -2.98 0.10 21.85
CA ARG A 284 -2.65 1.50 21.55
C ARG A 284 -3.67 2.47 22.13
N SER A 285 -3.21 3.68 22.43
CA SER A 285 -4.08 4.81 22.75
C SER A 285 -5.02 5.11 21.60
N LEU A 286 -6.21 5.59 21.94
CA LEU A 286 -7.15 6.09 20.94
C LEU A 286 -6.65 7.44 20.38
N PRO A 287 -7.04 7.79 19.14
CA PRO A 287 -6.85 9.14 18.59
C PRO A 287 -7.35 10.25 19.52
N GLU A 288 -6.84 11.46 19.32
CA GLU A 288 -7.22 12.65 20.09
C GLU A 288 -8.68 13.07 19.85
N VAL A 289 -9.14 13.02 18.59
CA VAL A 289 -10.50 13.40 18.19
C VAL A 289 -11.27 12.19 17.70
N LEU A 290 -12.30 11.78 18.45
CA LEU A 290 -13.06 10.55 18.24
C LEU A 290 -14.55 10.80 18.19
N ASN A 291 -15.27 10.03 17.37
CA ASN A 291 -16.73 10.10 17.28
C ASN A 291 -17.26 11.53 17.04
N GLU A 292 -16.49 12.38 16.36
CA GLU A 292 -16.87 13.77 16.05
C GLU A 292 -17.01 14.01 14.54
N HIS A 293 -17.24 12.95 13.75
CA HIS A 293 -17.33 13.01 12.29
C HIS A 293 -18.30 14.08 11.79
N GLU A 294 -19.48 14.23 12.40
CA GLU A 294 -20.43 15.28 12.00
C GLU A 294 -19.87 16.70 12.19
N LYS A 295 -19.06 16.95 13.22
CA LYS A 295 -18.50 18.28 13.49
C LYS A 295 -17.38 18.66 12.52
N TYR A 296 -16.58 17.69 12.08
CA TYR A 296 -15.41 17.93 11.21
C TYR A 296 -15.71 17.70 9.73
N CYS A 297 -16.61 16.78 9.39
CA CYS A 297 -16.78 16.28 8.01
C CYS A 297 -18.11 16.70 7.39
N SER A 298 -19.03 17.29 8.16
CA SER A 298 -20.20 17.96 7.59
C SER A 298 -19.85 19.40 7.21
N ALA A 299 -20.33 19.87 6.06
CA ALA A 299 -20.16 21.26 5.63
C ALA A 299 -20.75 22.28 6.61
N GLN A 300 -21.73 21.87 7.44
CA GLN A 300 -22.32 22.69 8.51
C GLN A 300 -21.72 22.40 9.90
N GLY A 301 -20.69 21.54 9.98
CA GLY A 301 -20.05 21.15 11.23
C GLY A 301 -19.25 22.29 11.86
N SER A 302 -19.26 22.37 13.19
CA SER A 302 -18.59 23.45 13.94
C SER A 302 -17.07 23.48 13.80
N HIS A 303 -16.47 22.36 13.38
CA HIS A 303 -15.02 22.19 13.19
C HIS A 303 -14.68 21.85 11.73
N TYR A 304 -15.56 22.15 10.77
CA TYR A 304 -15.35 21.80 9.36
C TYR A 304 -14.03 22.34 8.80
N SER A 305 -13.60 23.54 9.21
CA SER A 305 -12.33 24.15 8.81
C SER A 305 -11.11 23.61 9.56
N GLN A 306 -11.24 22.57 10.40
CA GLN A 306 -10.16 21.93 11.15
C GLN A 306 -9.92 20.47 10.71
N ARG A 307 -10.71 19.98 9.75
CA ARG A 307 -10.50 18.66 9.14
C ARG A 307 -9.11 18.57 8.48
N PHE A 308 -8.64 17.36 8.30
CA PHE A 308 -7.40 17.06 7.60
C PHE A 308 -7.61 17.15 6.09
N ALA A 309 -8.60 16.40 5.58
CA ALA A 309 -8.95 16.29 4.18
C ALA A 309 -10.48 16.32 4.02
N ASN A 310 -10.97 16.51 2.79
CA ASN A 310 -12.41 16.45 2.50
C ASN A 310 -12.91 15.02 2.75
N GLN A 311 -12.15 14.04 2.27
CA GLN A 311 -12.39 12.63 2.54
C GLN A 311 -11.07 11.85 2.52
N THR A 312 -10.94 10.89 3.44
CA THR A 312 -9.91 9.85 3.37
C THR A 312 -10.58 8.50 3.14
N HIS A 313 -10.54 8.00 1.92
CA HIS A 313 -11.14 6.73 1.56
C HIS A 313 -10.15 5.59 1.75
N ILE A 314 -10.45 4.68 2.68
CA ILE A 314 -9.72 3.43 2.86
C ILE A 314 -10.39 2.32 2.05
N VAL A 315 -9.64 1.72 1.14
CA VAL A 315 -10.02 0.51 0.41
C VAL A 315 -9.20 -0.65 0.98
N ALA A 316 -9.81 -1.43 1.87
CA ALA A 316 -9.15 -2.49 2.62
C ALA A 316 -9.33 -3.85 1.93
N PHE A 317 -8.22 -4.42 1.44
CA PHE A 317 -8.17 -5.78 0.93
C PHE A 317 -7.79 -6.74 2.07
N SER A 318 -8.48 -7.87 2.14
CA SER A 318 -8.20 -8.94 3.11
C SER A 318 -8.52 -10.30 2.50
N ASP A 319 -7.75 -11.31 2.87
CA ASP A 319 -8.00 -12.70 2.54
C ASP A 319 -8.45 -13.41 3.82
N PRO A 320 -9.62 -14.06 3.86
CA PRO A 320 -10.04 -14.89 4.99
C PRO A 320 -9.02 -15.96 5.40
N ASN A 321 -8.14 -16.39 4.47
CA ASN A 321 -7.07 -17.35 4.73
C ASN A 321 -5.74 -16.70 5.15
N ASP A 322 -5.63 -15.38 5.05
CA ASP A 322 -4.50 -14.63 5.60
C ASP A 322 -4.75 -14.37 7.08
N ILE A 323 -3.99 -15.10 7.91
CA ILE A 323 -4.08 -15.05 9.37
C ILE A 323 -3.77 -13.68 9.98
N LEU A 324 -3.18 -12.76 9.21
CA LEU A 324 -2.80 -11.43 9.67
C LEU A 324 -3.62 -10.30 9.02
N SER A 325 -4.45 -10.58 8.01
CA SER A 325 -5.34 -9.56 7.43
C SER A 325 -6.72 -9.55 8.05
N TYR A 326 -7.33 -8.36 8.08
CA TYR A 326 -8.62 -8.14 8.73
C TYR A 326 -9.43 -7.12 7.92
N ALA A 327 -10.67 -7.47 7.61
CA ALA A 327 -11.66 -6.48 7.20
C ALA A 327 -11.87 -5.46 8.32
N ILE A 328 -12.19 -4.21 7.95
CA ILE A 328 -12.46 -3.14 8.90
C ILE A 328 -13.93 -3.24 9.34
N PRO A 329 -14.22 -3.52 10.63
CA PRO A 329 -15.60 -3.68 11.09
C PRO A 329 -16.35 -2.35 11.15
N GLU A 330 -17.68 -2.45 11.21
CA GLU A 330 -18.54 -1.29 11.44
C GLU A 330 -18.17 -0.57 12.76
N GLY A 331 -18.19 0.76 12.74
CA GLY A 331 -17.79 1.59 13.89
C GLY A 331 -16.28 1.65 14.15
N PHE A 332 -15.44 0.88 13.45
CA PHE A 332 -13.98 0.98 13.62
C PHE A 332 -13.46 2.38 13.31
N LYS A 333 -13.94 2.96 12.19
CA LYS A 333 -13.59 4.33 11.78
C LYS A 333 -13.98 5.37 12.83
N ASP A 334 -15.09 5.18 13.54
CA ASP A 334 -15.62 6.14 14.51
C ASP A 334 -14.89 6.10 15.85
N LYS A 335 -14.32 4.93 16.19
CA LYS A 335 -13.67 4.67 17.47
C LYS A 335 -12.14 4.69 17.43
N TYR A 336 -11.53 4.34 16.30
CA TYR A 336 -10.08 4.09 16.22
C TYR A 336 -9.35 4.95 15.18
N LEU A 337 -10.08 5.71 14.36
CA LEU A 337 -9.51 6.66 13.41
C LEU A 337 -9.88 8.09 13.84
N ASP A 338 -8.94 9.02 13.65
CA ASP A 338 -9.17 10.42 14.00
C ASP A 338 -10.28 11.03 13.15
N SER A 339 -11.27 11.65 13.78
CA SER A 339 -12.44 12.21 13.07
C SER A 339 -12.06 13.34 12.10
N ARG A 340 -10.90 14.00 12.28
CA ARG A 340 -10.38 14.99 11.32
C ARG A 340 -10.10 14.38 9.96
N MET A 341 -9.84 13.08 9.86
CA MET A 341 -9.52 12.40 8.60
C MET A 341 -10.72 12.22 7.67
N CYS A 342 -11.95 12.37 8.18
CA CYS A 342 -13.17 12.16 7.40
C CYS A 342 -13.16 10.84 6.65
N THR A 343 -12.96 9.76 7.40
CA THR A 343 -12.67 8.44 6.82
C THR A 343 -13.94 7.77 6.29
N THR A 344 -13.85 7.22 5.09
CA THR A 344 -14.81 6.25 4.53
C THR A 344 -14.09 4.92 4.28
N VAL A 345 -14.83 3.82 4.28
CA VAL A 345 -14.25 2.47 4.20
C VAL A 345 -14.96 1.66 3.12
N SER A 346 -14.18 0.90 2.36
CA SER A 346 -14.65 -0.16 1.47
C SER A 346 -13.87 -1.43 1.76
N ASN A 347 -14.57 -2.50 2.10
CA ASN A 347 -13.96 -3.79 2.39
C ASN A 347 -14.02 -4.69 1.16
N ILE A 348 -12.90 -5.29 0.83
CA ILE A 348 -12.74 -6.24 -0.27
C ILE A 348 -12.17 -7.52 0.34
N SER A 349 -13.01 -8.55 0.45
CA SER A 349 -12.61 -9.87 0.93
C SER A 349 -12.43 -10.81 -0.25
N LEU A 350 -11.22 -11.30 -0.48
CA LEU A 350 -10.93 -12.18 -1.61
C LEU A 350 -9.86 -13.21 -1.26
N ASN A 351 -9.95 -14.41 -1.84
CA ASN A 351 -8.89 -15.40 -1.67
C ASN A 351 -7.73 -15.08 -2.61
N ILE A 352 -6.57 -14.76 -2.04
CA ILE A 352 -5.32 -14.55 -2.77
C ILE A 352 -4.70 -15.90 -3.09
N ALA A 353 -4.53 -16.75 -2.09
CA ALA A 353 -4.04 -18.11 -2.27
C ALA A 353 -5.14 -19.04 -2.78
N ASN A 354 -4.77 -20.00 -3.62
CA ASN A 354 -5.66 -21.11 -3.97
C ASN A 354 -5.91 -22.00 -2.75
N VAL A 355 -7.15 -22.47 -2.62
CA VAL A 355 -7.52 -23.52 -1.66
C VAL A 355 -7.31 -24.85 -2.35
N VAL A 356 -6.50 -25.73 -1.75
CA VAL A 356 -6.14 -27.03 -2.32
C VAL A 356 -6.58 -28.17 -1.40
N ASP A 357 -7.06 -29.24 -2.03
CA ASP A 357 -7.36 -30.50 -1.34
C ASP A 357 -6.13 -31.43 -1.41
N VAL A 358 -5.58 -31.79 -0.26
CA VAL A 358 -4.35 -32.60 -0.18
C VAL A 358 -4.55 -33.81 0.73
N PHE A 359 -4.43 -35.01 0.17
CA PHE A 359 -4.42 -36.30 0.88
C PHE A 359 -5.57 -36.50 1.91
N GLY A 360 -6.80 -36.10 1.56
CA GLY A 360 -7.97 -36.28 2.44
C GLY A 360 -8.13 -35.23 3.53
N VAL A 361 -7.26 -34.22 3.58
CA VAL A 361 -7.51 -32.95 4.28
C VAL A 361 -7.98 -31.95 3.22
N SER A 362 -9.26 -31.58 3.28
CA SER A 362 -9.82 -30.54 2.42
C SER A 362 -9.48 -29.15 2.96
N ASP A 363 -9.60 -28.13 2.11
CA ASP A 363 -9.67 -26.72 2.50
C ASP A 363 -8.37 -26.09 3.06
N ILE A 364 -7.19 -26.45 2.53
CA ILE A 364 -5.92 -25.82 2.93
C ILE A 364 -5.54 -24.71 1.95
N ALA A 365 -5.29 -23.51 2.48
CA ALA A 365 -4.65 -22.41 1.76
C ALA A 365 -3.25 -22.14 2.33
N ASN A 366 -2.31 -21.70 1.49
CA ASN A 366 -0.98 -21.29 1.94
C ASN A 366 -1.05 -19.91 2.62
N PRO A 367 -0.85 -19.81 3.95
CA PRO A 367 -1.03 -18.54 4.67
C PRO A 367 0.02 -17.49 4.29
N ILE A 368 1.21 -17.89 3.82
CA ILE A 368 2.24 -16.95 3.37
C ILE A 368 1.82 -16.32 2.05
N GLU A 369 1.31 -17.13 1.11
CA GLU A 369 0.80 -16.65 -0.17
C GLU A 369 -0.45 -15.79 0.02
N ALA A 370 -1.36 -16.20 0.89
CA ALA A 370 -2.55 -15.42 1.25
C ALA A 370 -2.18 -14.03 1.78
N HIS A 371 -1.04 -13.92 2.48
CA HIS A 371 -0.56 -12.65 3.04
C HIS A 371 0.24 -11.79 2.06
N LEU A 372 1.04 -12.38 1.20
CA LEU A 372 2.00 -11.66 0.36
C LEU A 372 1.58 -11.50 -1.10
N GLY A 373 0.63 -12.30 -1.59
CA GLY A 373 0.34 -12.42 -3.02
C GLY A 373 -0.59 -11.35 -3.62
N TYR A 374 -0.99 -10.33 -2.86
CA TYR A 374 -1.98 -9.33 -3.30
C TYR A 374 -1.54 -8.56 -4.57
N ASP A 375 -0.26 -8.22 -4.68
CA ASP A 375 0.34 -7.54 -5.83
C ASP A 375 0.40 -8.43 -7.09
N HIS A 376 0.24 -9.74 -6.94
CA HIS A 376 0.17 -10.69 -8.05
C HIS A 376 -1.25 -10.92 -8.54
N ASP A 377 -2.27 -10.66 -7.73
CA ASP A 377 -3.65 -10.97 -8.07
C ASP A 377 -4.25 -9.95 -9.05
N ALA A 378 -4.75 -10.45 -10.19
CA ALA A 378 -5.31 -9.59 -11.24
C ALA A 378 -6.54 -8.79 -10.78
N ARG A 379 -7.37 -9.33 -9.87
CA ARG A 379 -8.55 -8.63 -9.35
C ARG A 379 -8.13 -7.47 -8.46
N VAL A 380 -7.11 -7.65 -7.62
CA VAL A 380 -6.57 -6.58 -6.78
C VAL A 380 -6.05 -5.44 -7.64
N VAL A 381 -5.21 -5.76 -8.63
CA VAL A 381 -4.64 -4.75 -9.55
C VAL A 381 -5.73 -4.03 -10.32
N ALA A 382 -6.73 -4.75 -10.83
CA ALA A 382 -7.85 -4.15 -11.56
C ALA A 382 -8.71 -3.24 -10.67
N LEU A 383 -8.97 -3.62 -9.41
CA LEU A 383 -9.69 -2.78 -8.45
C LEU A 383 -8.91 -1.50 -8.12
N ILE A 384 -7.59 -1.57 -7.99
CA ILE A 384 -6.75 -0.38 -7.80
C ILE A 384 -6.77 0.50 -9.06
N ALA A 385 -6.64 -0.11 -10.23
CA ALA A 385 -6.56 0.60 -11.50
C ALA A 385 -7.88 1.31 -11.87
N HIS A 386 -9.02 0.63 -11.70
CA HIS A 386 -10.31 1.05 -12.27
C HIS A 386 -11.41 1.32 -11.23
N GLY A 387 -11.21 0.88 -9.99
CA GLY A 387 -12.21 1.03 -8.94
C GLY A 387 -13.52 0.31 -9.22
N LEU A 388 -14.60 0.82 -8.63
CA LEU A 388 -15.98 0.32 -8.76
C LEU A 388 -16.97 1.35 -9.27
N SER A 389 -16.63 2.65 -9.21
CA SER A 389 -17.53 3.75 -9.56
C SER A 389 -17.63 4.04 -11.06
N ASN A 390 -16.79 3.41 -11.88
CA ASN A 390 -16.78 3.66 -13.33
C ASN A 390 -17.78 2.75 -14.06
N GLN A 391 -18.43 3.25 -15.12
CA GLN A 391 -19.38 2.43 -15.90
C GLN A 391 -18.70 1.29 -16.66
N ASN A 392 -17.39 1.39 -16.88
CA ASN A 392 -16.55 0.37 -17.50
C ASN A 392 -15.67 -0.30 -16.43
N ARG A 393 -16.28 -1.11 -15.55
CA ARG A 393 -15.50 -1.93 -14.62
C ARG A 393 -14.66 -2.94 -15.40
N ALA A 394 -13.50 -3.27 -14.86
CA ALA A 394 -12.63 -4.25 -15.50
C ALA A 394 -13.36 -5.61 -15.61
N PRO A 395 -13.30 -6.31 -16.76
CA PRO A 395 -14.03 -7.57 -16.97
C PRO A 395 -13.77 -8.60 -15.87
N VAL A 396 -12.52 -8.71 -15.40
CA VAL A 396 -12.16 -9.64 -14.33
C VAL A 396 -12.92 -9.36 -13.03
N ILE A 397 -13.33 -8.13 -12.75
CA ILE A 397 -14.12 -7.79 -11.57
C ILE A 397 -15.58 -8.18 -11.77
N GLU A 398 -16.14 -7.91 -12.94
CA GLU A 398 -17.54 -8.26 -13.24
C GLU A 398 -17.76 -9.77 -13.29
N GLU A 399 -16.76 -10.51 -13.78
CA GLU A 399 -16.82 -11.96 -13.91
C GLU A 399 -16.52 -12.69 -12.59
N ARG A 400 -15.66 -12.12 -11.73
CA ARG A 400 -15.04 -12.86 -10.61
C ARG A 400 -15.40 -12.32 -9.23
N CYS A 401 -15.97 -11.13 -9.12
CA CYS A 401 -16.28 -10.51 -7.83
C CYS A 401 -17.77 -10.22 -7.68
N ASN A 402 -18.30 -10.55 -6.50
CA ASN A 402 -19.64 -10.16 -6.11
C ASN A 402 -19.59 -8.85 -5.31
N TRP A 403 -20.21 -7.79 -5.84
CA TRP A 403 -20.28 -6.49 -5.17
C TRP A 403 -21.65 -6.29 -4.52
N ILE A 404 -21.62 -6.07 -3.21
CA ILE A 404 -22.75 -5.64 -2.39
C ILE A 404 -22.62 -4.12 -2.19
N GLU A 405 -23.50 -3.38 -2.87
CA GLU A 405 -23.60 -1.94 -2.73
C GLU A 405 -24.14 -1.56 -1.35
N LEU A 406 -23.44 -0.64 -0.68
CA LEU A 406 -23.87 -0.11 0.62
C LEU A 406 -24.65 1.20 0.42
N THR A 407 -25.87 1.29 0.92
CA THR A 407 -26.66 2.53 0.93
C THR A 407 -26.65 3.18 2.31
N HIS A 408 -26.95 4.48 2.37
CA HIS A 408 -27.21 5.20 3.61
C HIS A 408 -28.67 5.11 4.04
#